data_AF-A0A8S9YWJ2-F1
#
_entry.id   AF-A0A8S9YWJ2-F1
#
_cell.length_a   1.000
_cell.length_b   1.000
_cell.length_c   1.000
_cell.angle_alpha   90.00
_cell.angle_beta   90.00
_cell.angle_gamma   90.00
#
_symmetry.space_group_name_H-M   'P 1'
#
loop_
_entity.id
_entity.type
_entity.pdbx_description
1 polymer ?
#
loop_
_entity_poly.entity_id
_entity_poly.type
_entity_poly.pdbx_seq_one_letter_code
_entity_poly.pdbx_strand_id
1 'polypeptide(L)'
;MDPLLPYLTRYFVRFPFLTDSEFARWRVTTDRDLGIGYSWAEFVRSPRSAPGCAIPPDLTKYPPDTETQEPVSSTDNGESDKHPMAYTYPPLESKWGPRPGSKQAASTALVSSVVDDQFKGYGLFRGFISTRVPERGDIVSAGFANVCSPESTFFGFLLPYGFFSYTHLVIRYRGDGRSYRINILPRQTSDINWYDTHHFVLYTRGGPYWEIAKIPLSKFFILRRGLIRMSQHKLDKHNVRMLSFTLMDDVDGPFSLELDYIGLYLDPDHKEQFAYEQYDRSGIVQ
;
A
#
# COMPACT_ATOMS: atom_id res chain seq x y z
N MET A 1 -13.62 13.01 0.98
CA MET A 1 -12.77 14.21 0.98
C MET A 1 -11.33 13.74 1.01
N ASP A 2 -10.55 14.12 0.01
CA ASP A 2 -9.10 13.90 -0.01
C ASP A 2 -8.46 14.57 1.23
N PRO A 3 -7.29 14.09 1.71
CA PRO A 3 -6.69 14.63 2.92
C PRO A 3 -6.52 16.14 2.82
N LEU A 4 -7.03 16.85 3.84
CA LEU A 4 -7.19 18.31 3.92
C LEU A 4 -5.91 19.14 3.69
N LEU A 5 -4.73 18.51 3.58
CA LEU A 5 -3.44 19.17 3.47
C LEU A 5 -2.54 18.41 2.46
N PRO A 6 -2.49 18.84 1.18
CA PRO A 6 -1.71 18.16 0.14
C PRO A 6 -0.21 18.11 0.46
N TYR A 7 0.34 19.11 1.14
CA TYR A 7 1.76 19.17 1.49
C TYR A 7 2.21 18.11 2.52
N LEU A 8 1.29 17.49 3.25
CA LEU A 8 1.58 16.45 4.26
C LEU A 8 1.39 15.02 3.74
N THR A 9 0.92 14.87 2.50
CA THR A 9 0.58 13.58 1.92
C THR A 9 1.57 13.24 0.80
N ARG A 10 2.16 12.05 0.86
CA ARG A 10 2.93 11.46 -0.24
C ARG A 10 2.18 10.25 -0.76
N TYR A 11 1.90 10.23 -2.05
CA TYR A 11 1.34 9.04 -2.67
C TYR A 11 2.43 7.98 -2.84
N PHE A 12 2.16 6.78 -2.33
CA PHE A 12 3.02 5.61 -2.52
C PHE A 12 2.78 5.02 -3.90
N VAL A 13 1.50 4.80 -4.24
CA VAL A 13 1.04 4.32 -5.55
C VAL A 13 -0.30 4.96 -5.85
N ARG A 14 -0.49 5.39 -7.09
CA ARG A 14 -1.81 5.71 -7.64
C ARG A 14 -2.07 4.79 -8.81
N PHE A 15 -3.00 3.85 -8.65
CA PHE A 15 -3.28 2.86 -9.68
C PHE A 15 -3.69 3.49 -11.01
N PRO A 16 -4.56 4.53 -11.07
CA PRO A 16 -4.90 5.26 -12.28
C PRO A 16 -3.75 5.64 -13.22
N PHE A 17 -2.62 6.08 -12.65
CA PHE A 17 -1.48 6.65 -13.36
C PHE A 17 -0.34 5.65 -13.58
N LEU A 18 -0.52 4.43 -13.11
CA LEU A 18 0.48 3.38 -13.18
C LEU A 18 0.52 2.83 -14.62
N THR A 19 1.70 2.59 -15.19
CA THR A 19 1.80 2.00 -16.53
C THR A 19 1.41 0.52 -16.51
N ASP A 20 1.12 -0.10 -17.66
CA ASP A 20 0.74 -1.52 -17.69
C ASP A 20 1.92 -2.43 -17.31
N SER A 21 3.14 -2.02 -17.67
CA SER A 21 4.37 -2.71 -17.29
C SER A 21 4.65 -2.65 -15.78
N GLU A 22 4.37 -1.51 -15.13
CA GLU A 22 4.42 -1.40 -13.67
C GLU A 22 3.32 -2.21 -12.99
N PHE A 23 2.13 -2.26 -13.60
CA PHE A 23 0.98 -2.95 -13.03
C PHE A 23 1.20 -4.46 -13.02
N ALA A 24 1.74 -4.99 -14.11
CA ALA A 24 2.08 -6.40 -14.26
C ALA A 24 3.14 -6.89 -13.25
N ARG A 25 3.92 -5.99 -12.63
CA ARG A 25 4.90 -6.37 -11.60
C ARG A 25 4.26 -6.64 -10.23
N TRP A 26 3.01 -6.22 -10.02
CA TRP A 26 2.28 -6.61 -8.81
C TRP A 26 2.03 -8.10 -8.81
N ARG A 27 2.52 -8.78 -7.77
CA ARG A 27 2.46 -10.23 -7.69
C ARG A 27 1.23 -10.65 -6.92
N VAL A 28 0.43 -11.52 -7.53
CA VAL A 28 -0.62 -12.24 -6.82
C VAL A 28 -0.09 -13.62 -6.44
N THR A 29 -0.37 -14.03 -5.22
CA THR A 29 -0.03 -15.35 -4.69
C THR A 29 -1.26 -15.93 -4.03
N THR A 30 -1.61 -17.15 -4.41
CA THR A 30 -2.77 -17.89 -3.92
C THR A 30 -2.37 -19.22 -3.30
N ASP A 31 -3.29 -19.85 -2.58
CA ASP A 31 -3.11 -21.21 -2.07
C ASP A 31 -2.90 -22.24 -3.19
N ARG A 32 -3.50 -22.04 -4.36
CA ARG A 32 -3.32 -22.87 -5.55
C ARG A 32 -1.88 -22.82 -6.05
N ASP A 33 -1.24 -21.65 -6.04
CA ASP A 33 0.15 -21.50 -6.47
C ASP A 33 1.12 -22.26 -5.55
N LEU A 34 0.74 -22.46 -4.29
CA LEU A 34 1.50 -23.25 -3.33
C LEU A 34 1.10 -24.74 -3.30
N GLY A 35 0.09 -25.15 -4.08
CA GLY A 35 -0.47 -26.51 -4.05
C GLY A 35 -1.18 -26.86 -2.75
N ILE A 36 -1.64 -25.86 -2.00
CA ILE A 36 -2.25 -26.00 -0.67
C ILE A 36 -3.79 -25.93 -0.75
N GLY A 37 -4.34 -25.32 -1.79
CA GLY A 37 -5.80 -25.14 -1.92
C GLY A 37 -6.28 -24.91 -3.33
N TYR A 38 -7.55 -24.51 -3.44
CA TYR A 38 -8.26 -24.35 -4.72
C TYR A 38 -8.66 -22.91 -5.02
N SER A 39 -8.27 -21.96 -4.16
CA SER A 39 -8.57 -20.54 -4.37
C SER A 39 -7.85 -20.01 -5.60
N TRP A 40 -8.40 -18.96 -6.18
CA TRP A 40 -7.77 -18.25 -7.27
C TRP A 40 -8.02 -16.77 -7.10
N ALA A 41 -7.08 -15.97 -7.57
CA ALA A 41 -7.13 -14.53 -7.50
C ALA A 41 -6.33 -13.94 -8.64
N GLU A 42 -6.74 -12.75 -9.06
CA GLU A 42 -6.05 -11.97 -10.07
C GLU A 42 -6.09 -10.49 -9.70
N PHE A 43 -5.10 -9.76 -10.21
CA PHE A 43 -5.02 -8.33 -10.08
C PHE A 43 -5.10 -7.73 -11.49
N VAL A 44 -6.21 -7.06 -11.77
CA VAL A 44 -6.58 -6.55 -13.10
C VAL A 44 -6.98 -5.09 -13.01
N ARG A 45 -6.99 -4.39 -14.15
CA ARG A 45 -7.55 -3.04 -14.21
C ARG A 45 -9.06 -3.10 -14.06
N SER A 46 -9.62 -2.19 -13.28
CA SER A 46 -11.07 -2.08 -13.15
C SER A 46 -11.68 -1.66 -14.49
N PRO A 47 -12.75 -2.32 -14.98
CA PRO A 47 -13.42 -1.93 -16.23
C PRO A 47 -14.22 -0.63 -16.09
N ARG A 48 -14.34 -0.08 -14.87
CA ARG A 48 -15.09 1.13 -14.59
C ARG A 48 -14.24 2.36 -14.90
N SER A 49 -14.79 3.28 -15.71
CA SER A 49 -14.22 4.62 -15.88
C SER A 49 -14.24 5.36 -14.54
N ALA A 50 -13.25 6.20 -14.29
CA ALA A 50 -13.02 6.90 -13.03
C ALA A 50 -13.33 8.39 -13.13
N PRO A 51 -14.62 8.79 -13.18
CA PRO A 51 -14.98 10.20 -13.19
C PRO A 51 -14.75 10.88 -11.82
N GLY A 52 -14.07 10.24 -10.86
CA GLY A 52 -14.10 10.62 -9.44
C GLY A 52 -12.77 10.62 -8.71
N CYS A 53 -11.64 10.58 -9.41
CA CYS A 53 -10.35 10.88 -8.78
C CYS A 53 -10.31 12.39 -8.45
N ALA A 54 -10.68 12.73 -7.21
CA ALA A 54 -10.47 14.02 -6.53
C ALA A 54 -10.88 15.28 -7.33
N ILE A 55 -12.08 15.81 -7.10
CA ILE A 55 -12.39 17.22 -7.44
C ILE A 55 -11.46 18.07 -6.56
N PRO A 56 -10.53 18.88 -7.13
CA PRO A 56 -9.71 19.75 -6.32
C PRO A 56 -10.59 20.76 -5.58
N PRO A 57 -10.34 21.04 -4.29
CA PRO A 57 -10.92 22.22 -3.67
C PRO A 57 -10.45 23.46 -4.46
N ASP A 58 -11.41 24.30 -4.78
CA ASP A 58 -11.28 25.55 -5.54
C ASP A 58 -9.95 26.29 -5.26
N LEU A 59 -9.07 26.27 -6.28
CA LEU A 59 -7.71 26.83 -6.25
C LEU A 59 -7.69 28.35 -6.05
N THR A 60 -8.84 29.03 -6.08
CA THR A 60 -8.95 30.47 -5.84
C THR A 60 -8.73 30.87 -4.36
N LYS A 61 -8.56 29.91 -3.45
CA LYS A 61 -8.39 30.15 -2.00
C LYS A 61 -6.95 30.15 -1.47
N TYR A 62 -5.92 29.96 -2.32
CA TYR A 62 -4.51 29.92 -1.88
C TYR A 62 -3.67 31.01 -2.58
N PRO A 63 -2.69 31.62 -1.88
CA PRO A 63 -1.99 32.81 -2.38
C PRO A 63 -1.07 32.53 -3.59
N PRO A 64 -0.86 33.53 -4.47
CA PRO A 64 -0.44 33.37 -5.86
C PRO A 64 1.09 33.32 -6.07
N ASP A 65 1.84 32.58 -5.25
CA ASP A 65 3.30 32.52 -5.38
C ASP A 65 3.75 31.09 -5.72
N THR A 66 3.55 30.66 -6.97
CA THR A 66 4.15 29.41 -7.47
C THR A 66 4.64 29.61 -8.91
N GLU A 67 5.93 29.92 -9.06
CA GLU A 67 6.61 29.86 -10.35
C GLU A 67 6.71 28.42 -10.86
N THR A 68 6.24 28.20 -12.08
CA THR A 68 6.35 26.95 -12.84
C THR A 68 7.80 26.75 -13.25
N GLN A 69 8.53 25.82 -12.62
CA GLN A 69 9.84 25.37 -13.14
C GLN A 69 9.66 24.09 -13.96
N GLU A 70 10.18 24.12 -15.19
CA GLU A 70 10.23 23.00 -16.12
C GLU A 70 11.08 21.82 -15.57
N PRO A 71 10.73 20.57 -15.92
CA PRO A 71 11.43 19.39 -15.41
C PRO A 71 12.86 19.28 -15.96
N VAL A 72 13.83 19.20 -15.05
CA VAL A 72 15.24 18.97 -15.37
C VAL A 72 15.43 17.55 -15.91
N SER A 73 16.03 17.46 -17.09
CA SER A 73 16.33 16.24 -17.85
C SER A 73 17.24 15.26 -17.09
N SER A 74 16.80 14.01 -16.93
CA SER A 74 17.67 12.88 -16.61
C SER A 74 17.88 12.01 -17.85
N THR A 75 19.13 11.61 -18.07
CA THR A 75 19.66 10.86 -19.22
C THR A 75 18.87 9.59 -19.56
N ASP A 76 18.61 9.49 -20.86
CA ASP A 76 17.83 8.47 -21.58
C ASP A 76 18.56 7.12 -21.62
N ASN A 77 17.91 6.09 -21.08
CA ASN A 77 18.19 4.69 -21.40
C ASN A 77 16.88 4.09 -21.91
N GLY A 78 16.92 3.63 -23.16
CA GLY A 78 15.76 3.33 -24.00
C GLY A 78 14.67 2.47 -23.37
N GLU A 79 13.44 2.78 -23.79
CA GLU A 79 12.20 2.05 -23.53
C GLU A 79 11.56 2.25 -22.14
N SER A 80 11.59 3.49 -21.63
CA SER A 80 10.66 3.93 -20.59
C SER A 80 9.46 4.66 -21.22
N ASP A 81 8.27 4.09 -21.05
CA ASP A 81 7.01 4.71 -21.47
C ASP A 81 6.92 6.12 -20.85
N LYS A 82 6.97 7.15 -21.71
CA LYS A 82 7.00 8.57 -21.34
C LYS A 82 5.63 9.01 -20.80
N HIS A 83 5.28 8.62 -19.57
CA HIS A 83 4.11 9.16 -18.88
C HIS A 83 4.57 10.34 -18.00
N PRO A 84 4.23 11.60 -18.31
CA PRO A 84 4.68 12.78 -17.58
C PRO A 84 4.25 12.80 -16.10
N MET A 85 3.25 11.98 -15.76
CA MET A 85 2.62 11.90 -14.42
C MET A 85 2.69 10.49 -13.78
N ALA A 86 3.49 9.56 -14.30
CA ALA A 86 3.62 8.22 -13.69
C ALA A 86 4.51 8.33 -12.45
N TYR A 87 3.89 8.69 -11.34
CA TYR A 87 4.52 8.68 -10.02
C TYR A 87 4.27 7.34 -9.35
N THR A 88 4.70 6.27 -10.01
CA THR A 88 5.22 5.09 -9.31
C THR A 88 6.73 5.28 -9.29
N TYR A 89 7.41 4.91 -8.21
CA TYR A 89 8.84 4.68 -8.30
C TYR A 89 9.07 3.69 -9.45
N PRO A 90 9.74 4.05 -10.57
CA PRO A 90 10.11 3.04 -11.53
C PRO A 90 10.94 2.03 -10.75
N PRO A 91 10.62 0.73 -10.79
CA PRO A 91 11.35 -0.30 -10.05
C PRO A 91 12.84 -0.35 -10.38
N LEU A 92 13.28 0.31 -11.47
CA LEU A 92 14.69 0.48 -11.84
C LEU A 92 15.38 1.65 -11.14
N GLU A 93 14.64 2.67 -10.68
CA GLU A 93 15.17 3.83 -9.96
C GLU A 93 14.30 4.18 -8.75
N SER A 94 14.71 3.76 -7.56
CA SER A 94 14.10 4.30 -6.35
C SER A 94 14.57 5.74 -6.17
N LYS A 95 13.66 6.70 -6.28
CA LYS A 95 13.92 8.07 -5.86
C LYS A 95 13.66 8.16 -4.35
N TRP A 96 14.54 8.81 -3.59
CA TRP A 96 14.20 9.18 -2.22
C TRP A 96 12.94 10.05 -2.27
N GLY A 97 11.88 9.62 -1.59
CA GLY A 97 10.62 10.35 -1.63
C GLY A 97 10.77 11.77 -1.11
N PRO A 98 9.99 12.73 -1.64
CA PRO A 98 10.03 14.10 -1.16
C PRO A 98 9.68 14.12 0.33
N ARG A 99 10.39 14.95 1.10
CA ARG A 99 10.11 15.13 2.54
C ARG A 99 8.71 15.75 2.69
N PRO A 100 7.96 15.41 3.76
CA PRO A 100 6.70 16.08 4.06
C PRO A 100 6.92 17.60 4.14
N GLY A 101 6.03 18.37 3.52
CA GLY A 101 6.13 19.83 3.45
C GLY A 101 7.10 20.38 2.38
N SER A 102 7.80 19.53 1.63
CA SER A 102 8.62 20.01 0.50
C SER A 102 7.73 20.44 -0.68
N LYS A 103 8.22 21.40 -1.48
CA LYS A 103 7.54 21.87 -2.71
C LYS A 103 7.20 20.72 -3.66
N GLN A 104 8.06 19.70 -3.72
CA GLN A 104 7.86 18.47 -4.50
C GLN A 104 6.73 17.58 -3.95
N ALA A 105 6.57 17.46 -2.63
CA ALA A 105 5.45 16.72 -2.03
C ALA A 105 4.12 17.43 -2.31
N ALA A 106 4.10 18.77 -2.18
CA ALA A 106 2.93 19.59 -2.45
C ALA A 106 2.50 19.52 -3.93
N SER A 107 3.42 19.66 -4.88
CA SER A 107 3.11 19.53 -6.31
C SER A 107 2.61 18.14 -6.67
N THR A 108 3.21 17.08 -6.11
CA THR A 108 2.78 15.68 -6.31
C THR A 108 1.37 15.44 -5.76
N ALA A 109 1.02 16.06 -4.64
CA ALA A 109 -0.29 15.90 -4.04
C ALA A 109 -1.39 16.70 -4.76
N LEU A 110 -1.03 17.85 -5.35
CA LEU A 110 -1.93 18.71 -6.12
C LEU A 110 -2.30 18.14 -7.51
N VAL A 111 -1.63 17.09 -7.98
CA VAL A 111 -2.04 16.38 -9.19
C VAL A 111 -3.40 15.72 -8.93
N SER A 112 -4.45 16.46 -9.28
CA SER A 112 -5.84 16.05 -9.32
C SER A 112 -6.15 15.78 -10.78
N SER A 113 -6.57 14.55 -11.09
CA SER A 113 -6.94 14.19 -12.45
C SER A 113 -8.23 14.90 -12.82
N VAL A 114 -8.16 15.73 -13.85
CA VAL A 114 -9.32 16.11 -14.63
C VAL A 114 -8.93 15.93 -16.09
N VAL A 115 -9.44 14.84 -16.67
CA VAL A 115 -9.38 14.51 -18.10
C VAL A 115 -7.95 14.33 -18.63
N ASP A 116 -7.29 13.24 -18.26
CA ASP A 116 -6.07 12.79 -18.95
C ASP A 116 -6.39 11.52 -19.74
N ASP A 117 -6.08 11.51 -21.03
CA ASP A 117 -6.28 10.37 -21.96
C ASP A 117 -5.42 9.15 -21.55
N GLN A 118 -4.55 9.34 -20.56
CA GLN A 118 -3.66 8.35 -19.97
C GLN A 118 -4.27 7.59 -18.77
N PHE A 119 -5.53 7.86 -18.41
CA PHE A 119 -6.20 7.15 -17.32
C PHE A 119 -6.47 5.67 -17.68
N LYS A 120 -5.78 4.72 -17.04
CA LYS A 120 -5.85 3.28 -17.36
C LYS A 120 -6.73 2.43 -16.43
N GLY A 121 -7.51 3.05 -15.53
CA GLY A 121 -8.37 2.33 -14.58
C GLY A 121 -7.74 2.10 -13.21
N TYR A 122 -8.60 1.78 -12.23
CA TYR A 122 -8.21 1.45 -10.87
C TYR A 122 -7.60 0.04 -10.77
N GLY A 123 -6.94 -0.26 -9.65
CA GLY A 123 -6.47 -1.62 -9.37
C GLY A 123 -7.61 -2.46 -8.79
N LEU A 124 -7.99 -3.54 -9.45
CA LEU A 124 -9.04 -4.46 -9.02
C LEU A 124 -8.40 -5.80 -8.62
N PHE A 125 -8.42 -6.10 -7.33
CA PHE A 125 -8.05 -7.39 -6.78
C PHE A 125 -9.32 -8.24 -6.59
N ARG A 126 -9.51 -9.24 -7.45
CA ARG A 126 -10.69 -10.10 -7.43
C ARG A 126 -10.33 -11.57 -7.49
N GLY A 127 -11.23 -12.42 -7.03
CA GLY A 127 -11.03 -13.84 -7.06
C GLY A 127 -12.13 -14.60 -6.36
N PHE A 128 -11.84 -15.86 -6.06
CA PHE A 128 -12.68 -16.73 -5.26
C PHE A 128 -11.83 -17.45 -4.22
N ILE A 129 -12.21 -17.32 -2.95
CA ILE A 129 -11.61 -18.09 -1.84
C ILE A 129 -12.35 -19.40 -1.67
N SER A 130 -11.59 -20.48 -1.55
CA SER A 130 -12.06 -21.82 -1.21
C SER A 130 -11.28 -22.36 -0.02
N THR A 131 -11.97 -22.61 1.08
CA THR A 131 -11.47 -23.21 2.33
C THR A 131 -11.31 -24.72 2.25
N ARG A 132 -11.75 -25.33 1.14
CA ARG A 132 -11.58 -26.78 0.89
C ARG A 132 -10.11 -27.15 0.89
N VAL A 133 -9.75 -28.01 1.83
CA VAL A 133 -8.42 -28.58 1.96
C VAL A 133 -8.26 -29.78 1.01
N PRO A 134 -7.12 -29.95 0.33
CA PRO A 134 -6.83 -31.15 -0.45
C PRO A 134 -6.85 -32.43 0.40
N GLU A 135 -7.22 -33.56 -0.19
CA GLU A 135 -7.34 -34.87 0.49
C GLU A 135 -6.01 -35.46 1.01
N ARG A 136 -4.89 -34.75 0.83
CA ARG A 136 -3.56 -35.15 1.25
C ARG A 136 -3.41 -35.30 2.78
N GLY A 137 -4.23 -34.62 3.57
CA GLY A 137 -4.25 -34.75 5.04
C GLY A 137 -3.13 -34.04 5.81
N ASP A 138 -2.15 -33.45 5.12
CA ASP A 138 -1.03 -32.70 5.76
C ASP A 138 -1.42 -31.27 6.20
N ILE A 139 -2.46 -30.71 5.60
CA ILE A 139 -2.85 -29.30 5.72
C ILE A 139 -4.11 -29.21 6.58
N VAL A 140 -4.16 -28.21 7.48
CA VAL A 140 -5.29 -28.02 8.41
C VAL A 140 -6.30 -26.99 7.90
N SER A 141 -5.83 -25.94 7.20
CA SER A 141 -6.67 -24.89 6.63
C SER A 141 -6.11 -24.42 5.29
N ALA A 142 -7.01 -24.08 4.37
CA ALA A 142 -6.74 -23.53 3.04
C ALA A 142 -7.65 -22.30 2.83
N GLY A 143 -7.43 -21.54 1.76
CA GLY A 143 -8.20 -20.32 1.50
C GLY A 143 -7.44 -19.04 1.82
N PHE A 144 -6.38 -18.77 1.05
CA PHE A 144 -5.74 -17.47 1.08
C PHE A 144 -5.50 -16.92 -0.33
N ALA A 145 -5.61 -15.60 -0.44
CA ALA A 145 -5.17 -14.84 -1.61
C ALA A 145 -4.41 -13.60 -1.14
N ASN A 146 -3.30 -13.30 -1.79
CA ASN A 146 -2.48 -12.16 -1.44
C ASN A 146 -2.00 -11.44 -2.69
N VAL A 147 -2.06 -10.10 -2.66
CA VAL A 147 -1.52 -9.23 -3.69
C VAL A 147 -0.42 -8.38 -3.08
N CYS A 148 0.75 -8.35 -3.72
CA CYS A 148 1.96 -7.74 -3.18
C CYS A 148 2.54 -6.69 -4.13
N SER A 149 2.99 -5.58 -3.55
CA SER A 149 3.72 -4.53 -4.27
C SER A 149 5.07 -5.07 -4.78
N PRO A 150 5.56 -4.56 -5.93
CA PRO A 150 6.84 -4.96 -6.49
C PRO A 150 8.02 -4.42 -5.69
N GLU A 151 9.05 -5.22 -5.49
CA GLU A 151 10.24 -4.79 -4.77
C GLU A 151 10.97 -3.65 -5.48
N SER A 152 11.36 -2.64 -4.70
CA SER A 152 12.17 -1.53 -5.20
C SER A 152 13.64 -1.93 -5.18
N THR A 153 14.24 -2.11 -6.35
CA THR A 153 15.63 -2.56 -6.49
C THR A 153 16.41 -1.58 -7.33
N PHE A 154 17.52 -1.06 -6.82
CA PHE A 154 18.43 -0.22 -7.61
C PHE A 154 19.78 -0.92 -7.71
N PHE A 155 20.22 -1.21 -8.94
CA PHE A 155 21.48 -1.90 -9.21
C PHE A 155 21.62 -3.23 -8.42
N GLY A 156 20.53 -4.00 -8.32
CA GLY A 156 20.49 -5.24 -7.53
C GLY A 156 20.39 -5.05 -6.00
N PHE A 157 20.49 -3.82 -5.50
CA PHE A 157 20.31 -3.52 -4.08
C PHE A 157 18.84 -3.23 -3.76
N LEU A 158 18.32 -3.92 -2.76
CA LEU A 158 16.98 -3.66 -2.22
C LEU A 158 16.96 -2.31 -1.50
N LEU A 159 16.08 -1.42 -1.95
CA LEU A 159 15.90 -0.10 -1.37
C LEU A 159 14.57 0.01 -0.62
N PRO A 160 14.57 0.64 0.56
CA PRO A 160 13.36 0.79 1.34
C PRO A 160 12.47 1.89 0.75
N TYR A 161 11.15 1.75 0.90
CA TYR A 161 10.20 2.75 0.42
C TYR A 161 10.18 4.06 1.23
N GLY A 162 10.89 4.12 2.35
CA GLY A 162 11.09 5.33 3.16
C GLY A 162 9.81 5.85 3.82
N PHE A 163 9.32 5.17 4.85
CA PHE A 163 8.13 5.58 5.62
C PHE A 163 8.48 6.53 6.77
N PHE A 164 9.77 6.82 6.99
CA PHE A 164 10.30 7.44 8.21
C PHE A 164 9.64 8.75 8.62
N SER A 165 9.31 9.61 7.66
CA SER A 165 8.73 10.93 7.92
C SER A 165 7.22 10.93 8.12
N TYR A 166 6.56 9.76 7.98
CA TYR A 166 5.11 9.67 7.96
C TYR A 166 4.58 8.95 9.21
N THR A 167 3.31 9.23 9.52
CA THR A 167 2.63 8.74 10.73
C THR A 167 1.52 7.78 10.39
N HIS A 168 0.80 8.04 9.30
CA HIS A 168 -0.36 7.28 8.88
C HIS A 168 -0.18 6.75 7.46
N LEU A 169 -0.79 5.61 7.20
CA LEU A 169 -1.07 5.07 5.88
C LEU A 169 -2.51 5.47 5.50
N VAL A 170 -2.68 6.08 4.33
CA VAL A 170 -3.97 6.49 3.79
C VAL A 170 -4.26 5.68 2.54
N ILE A 171 -5.37 4.95 2.55
CA ILE A 171 -5.76 4.12 1.41
C ILE A 171 -7.17 4.52 1.02
N ARG A 172 -7.36 4.78 -0.28
CA ARG A 172 -8.70 4.91 -0.86
C ARG A 172 -9.05 3.62 -1.57
N TYR A 173 -10.09 2.96 -1.08
CA TYR A 173 -10.50 1.64 -1.53
C TYR A 173 -12.02 1.54 -1.63
N ARG A 174 -12.48 0.51 -2.34
CA ARG A 174 -13.86 0.06 -2.34
C ARG A 174 -13.85 -1.44 -2.17
N GLY A 175 -14.52 -1.92 -1.13
CA GLY A 175 -14.55 -3.35 -0.82
C GLY A 175 -15.91 -3.98 -1.00
N ASP A 176 -15.95 -5.25 -0.65
CA ASP A 176 -17.06 -6.20 -0.80
C ASP A 176 -17.67 -6.62 0.55
N GLY A 177 -17.16 -6.10 1.67
CA GLY A 177 -17.60 -6.45 3.02
C GLY A 177 -16.70 -7.46 3.73
N ARG A 178 -15.62 -7.93 3.08
CA ARG A 178 -14.65 -8.84 3.70
C ARG A 178 -13.59 -8.12 4.52
N SER A 179 -12.89 -8.88 5.35
CA SER A 179 -11.75 -8.42 6.14
C SER A 179 -10.44 -8.70 5.43
N TYR A 180 -9.77 -7.66 4.96
CA TYR A 180 -8.45 -7.77 4.35
C TYR A 180 -7.38 -7.45 5.39
N ARG A 181 -6.23 -8.12 5.32
CA ARG A 181 -5.06 -7.81 6.11
C ARG A 181 -4.08 -7.02 5.27
N ILE A 182 -3.69 -5.85 5.76
CA ILE A 182 -2.62 -5.04 5.20
C ILE A 182 -1.34 -5.50 5.86
N ASN A 183 -0.40 -5.97 5.05
CA ASN A 183 0.89 -6.45 5.52
C ASN A 183 1.98 -5.48 5.07
N ILE A 184 2.81 -5.07 6.01
CA ILE A 184 4.02 -4.32 5.74
C ILE A 184 5.19 -5.24 6.05
N LEU A 185 5.98 -5.54 5.01
CA LEU A 185 7.14 -6.41 5.11
C LEU A 185 8.38 -5.52 5.25
N PRO A 186 9.05 -5.54 6.41
CA PRO A 186 10.34 -4.88 6.54
C PRO A 186 11.42 -5.67 5.77
N ARG A 187 12.51 -5.00 5.40
CA ARG A 187 13.72 -5.65 4.92
C ARG A 187 14.33 -6.42 6.10
N GLN A 188 14.89 -7.57 5.78
CA GLN A 188 15.52 -8.44 6.75
C GLN A 188 16.93 -7.92 7.02
N THR A 189 17.16 -7.42 8.22
CA THR A 189 18.49 -6.96 8.67
C THR A 189 19.18 -7.99 9.56
N SER A 190 18.41 -8.83 10.27
CA SER A 190 18.92 -9.85 11.19
C SER A 190 18.12 -11.15 11.10
N ASP A 191 18.79 -12.27 11.35
CA ASP A 191 18.22 -13.62 11.26
C ASP A 191 17.01 -13.82 12.19
N ILE A 192 17.03 -13.18 13.36
CA ILE A 192 15.99 -13.28 14.37
C ILE A 192 14.65 -12.70 13.87
N ASN A 193 14.68 -11.74 12.96
CA ASN A 193 13.52 -11.00 12.47
C ASN A 193 13.11 -11.40 11.03
N TRP A 194 13.62 -12.52 10.51
CA TRP A 194 13.42 -12.92 9.10
C TRP A 194 11.94 -13.02 8.69
N TYR A 195 11.10 -13.57 9.57
CA TYR A 195 9.69 -13.83 9.33
C TYR A 195 8.74 -12.82 9.99
N ASP A 196 9.29 -11.70 10.47
CA ASP A 196 8.49 -10.68 11.14
C ASP A 196 7.83 -9.79 10.10
N THR A 197 6.50 -9.76 10.17
CA THR A 197 5.66 -8.99 9.27
C THR A 197 4.68 -8.18 10.08
N HIS A 198 4.41 -6.95 9.66
CA HIS A 198 3.53 -6.04 10.39
C HIS A 198 2.14 -6.07 9.75
N HIS A 199 1.10 -6.31 10.54
CA HIS A 199 -0.25 -6.55 10.07
C HIS A 199 -1.21 -5.51 10.62
N PHE A 200 -2.21 -5.18 9.81
CA PHE A 200 -3.38 -4.42 10.22
C PHE A 200 -4.61 -4.98 9.51
N VAL A 201 -5.71 -5.20 10.25
CA VAL A 201 -6.95 -5.71 9.65
C VAL A 201 -7.80 -4.54 9.16
N LEU A 202 -7.97 -4.46 7.85
CA LEU A 202 -8.87 -3.55 7.15
C LEU A 202 -10.24 -4.21 6.97
N TYR A 203 -11.22 -3.73 7.73
CA TYR A 203 -12.61 -4.13 7.57
C TYR A 203 -13.26 -3.28 6.47
N THR A 204 -13.62 -3.92 5.37
CA THR A 204 -14.29 -3.22 4.27
C THR A 204 -15.80 -3.22 4.48
N ARG A 205 -16.49 -2.22 3.91
CA ARG A 205 -17.94 -2.23 3.79
C ARG A 205 -18.31 -2.69 2.38
N GLY A 206 -19.33 -3.53 2.23
CA GLY A 206 -19.79 -4.08 0.94
C GLY A 206 -20.63 -3.12 0.10
N GLY A 207 -20.29 -1.83 0.10
CA GLY A 207 -21.06 -0.77 -0.56
C GLY A 207 -20.50 -0.37 -1.94
N PRO A 208 -21.31 0.31 -2.78
CA PRO A 208 -20.84 0.80 -4.08
C PRO A 208 -19.89 2.01 -3.97
N TYR A 209 -19.75 2.58 -2.78
CA TYR A 209 -19.05 3.85 -2.54
C TYR A 209 -17.56 3.66 -2.25
N TRP A 210 -16.78 4.70 -2.55
CA TRP A 210 -15.37 4.77 -2.18
C TRP A 210 -15.20 5.17 -0.73
N GLU A 211 -14.31 4.48 -0.03
CA GLU A 211 -13.97 4.73 1.36
C GLU A 211 -12.49 5.09 1.48
N ILE A 212 -12.16 5.87 2.50
CA ILE A 212 -10.79 6.26 2.80
C ILE A 212 -10.47 5.75 4.21
N ALA A 213 -9.51 4.83 4.31
CA ALA A 213 -8.96 4.42 5.59
C ALA A 213 -7.70 5.23 5.90
N LYS A 214 -7.71 5.95 7.02
CA LYS A 214 -6.55 6.59 7.63
C LYS A 214 -6.08 5.72 8.79
N ILE A 215 -4.97 5.01 8.59
CA ILE A 215 -4.47 3.99 9.51
C ILE A 215 -3.15 4.46 10.12
N PRO A 216 -3.07 4.67 11.44
CA PRO A 216 -1.81 4.98 12.11
C PRO A 216 -0.81 3.81 11.97
N LEU A 217 0.46 4.12 11.65
CA LEU A 217 1.53 3.11 11.60
C LEU A 217 1.83 2.51 13.00
N SER A 218 1.45 3.22 14.08
CA SER A 218 1.51 2.78 15.48
C SER A 218 0.59 1.60 15.79
N LYS A 219 -0.47 1.38 14.99
CA LYS A 219 -1.49 0.33 15.21
C LYS A 219 -1.18 -1.00 14.53
N PHE A 220 -0.10 -1.08 13.76
CA PHE A 220 0.33 -2.34 13.17
C PHE A 220 0.96 -3.24 14.24
N PHE A 221 0.57 -4.52 14.24
CA PHE A 221 1.13 -5.53 15.15
C PHE A 221 1.98 -6.54 14.38
N ILE A 222 2.95 -7.16 15.05
CA ILE A 222 3.85 -8.12 14.40
C ILE A 222 3.26 -9.52 14.47
N LEU A 223 3.22 -10.18 13.31
CA LEU A 223 3.06 -11.62 13.19
C LEU A 223 4.38 -12.25 12.74
N ARG A 224 4.69 -13.40 13.33
CA ARG A 224 5.79 -14.27 12.95
C ARG A 224 5.20 -15.63 12.58
N ARG A 225 5.32 -16.02 11.30
CA ARG A 225 4.76 -17.28 10.77
C ARG A 225 3.27 -17.46 11.13
N GLY A 226 2.50 -16.37 11.07
CA GLY A 226 1.06 -16.37 11.40
C GLY A 226 0.73 -16.26 12.90
N LEU A 227 1.72 -16.31 13.79
CA LEU A 227 1.53 -16.18 15.24
C LEU A 227 1.83 -14.77 15.71
N ILE A 228 1.03 -14.25 16.65
CA ILE A 228 1.26 -12.95 17.27
C ILE A 228 2.53 -13.02 18.11
N ARG A 229 3.48 -12.12 17.84
CA ARG A 229 4.72 -12.03 18.61
C ARG A 229 4.41 -11.44 20.00
N MET A 230 4.90 -12.09 21.05
CA MET A 230 4.73 -11.60 22.44
C MET A 230 5.44 -10.27 22.70
N SER A 231 6.65 -10.11 22.17
CA SER A 231 7.42 -8.86 22.25
C SER A 231 7.08 -8.00 21.05
N GLN A 232 6.11 -7.11 21.23
CA GLN A 232 5.68 -6.16 20.20
C GLN A 232 6.49 -4.87 20.24
N HIS A 233 6.76 -4.33 19.06
CA HIS A 233 7.43 -3.05 18.89
C HIS A 233 6.90 -2.31 17.67
N LYS A 234 7.16 -1.00 17.63
CA LYS A 234 6.78 -0.14 16.51
C LYS A 234 7.45 -0.58 15.21
N LEU A 235 6.75 -0.39 14.10
CA LEU A 235 7.29 -0.59 12.76
C LEU A 235 8.57 0.24 12.55
N ASP A 236 9.64 -0.41 12.08
CA ASP A 236 10.81 0.31 11.59
C ASP A 236 10.52 0.95 10.23
N LYS A 237 10.19 2.23 10.28
CA LYS A 237 9.80 3.04 9.14
C LYS A 237 10.93 3.26 8.12
N HIS A 238 12.20 3.08 8.51
CA HIS A 238 13.33 3.26 7.60
C HIS A 238 13.48 2.07 6.66
N ASN A 239 12.97 0.91 7.06
CA ASN A 239 13.35 -0.35 6.46
C ASN A 239 12.16 -1.11 5.87
N VAL A 240 11.19 -0.38 5.30
CA VAL A 240 10.01 -0.98 4.68
C VAL A 240 10.34 -1.46 3.26
N ARG A 241 10.14 -2.76 2.98
CA ARG A 241 10.47 -3.40 1.70
C ARG A 241 9.28 -3.61 0.77
N MET A 242 8.17 -4.12 1.30
CA MET A 242 6.96 -4.48 0.52
C MET A 242 5.70 -4.13 1.30
N LEU A 243 4.62 -3.84 0.57
CA LEU A 243 3.27 -3.71 1.09
C LEU A 243 2.38 -4.72 0.37
N SER A 244 1.58 -5.47 1.12
CA SER A 244 0.69 -6.48 0.56
C SER A 244 -0.70 -6.42 1.18
N PHE A 245 -1.70 -6.91 0.45
CA PHE A 245 -3.06 -7.11 0.92
C PHE A 245 -3.36 -8.61 0.86
N THR A 246 -3.65 -9.21 2.00
CA THR A 246 -4.00 -10.63 2.11
C THR A 246 -5.44 -10.79 2.56
N LEU A 247 -6.18 -11.63 1.86
CA LEU A 247 -7.48 -12.12 2.28
C LEU A 247 -7.31 -13.53 2.86
N MET A 248 -7.77 -13.72 4.09
CA MET A 248 -7.72 -14.98 4.83
C MET A 248 -8.78 -14.91 5.94
N ASP A 249 -10.05 -14.86 5.52
CA ASP A 249 -11.24 -14.71 6.36
C ASP A 249 -11.93 -16.04 6.68
N ASP A 250 -11.41 -17.17 6.17
CA ASP A 250 -12.00 -18.50 6.27
C ASP A 250 -13.45 -18.56 5.74
N VAL A 251 -13.83 -17.64 4.84
CA VAL A 251 -15.16 -17.60 4.21
C VAL A 251 -15.06 -17.91 2.73
N ASP A 252 -15.71 -19.00 2.33
CA ASP A 252 -15.86 -19.36 0.92
C ASP A 252 -16.64 -18.29 0.15
N GLY A 253 -16.13 -17.94 -1.02
CA GLY A 253 -16.89 -17.13 -1.96
C GLY A 253 -16.05 -16.20 -2.82
N PRO A 254 -16.72 -15.46 -3.71
CA PRO A 254 -16.07 -14.42 -4.49
C PRO A 254 -15.65 -13.26 -3.58
N PHE A 255 -14.58 -12.59 -3.98
CA PHE A 255 -14.15 -11.34 -3.37
C PHE A 255 -13.73 -10.32 -4.42
N SER A 256 -13.83 -9.04 -4.05
CA SER A 256 -13.48 -7.92 -4.91
C SER A 256 -13.07 -6.71 -4.07
N LEU A 257 -11.78 -6.37 -4.12
CA LEU A 257 -11.22 -5.16 -3.55
C LEU A 257 -10.69 -4.27 -4.66
N GLU A 258 -11.25 -3.07 -4.77
CA GLU A 258 -10.75 -2.04 -5.65
C GLU A 258 -9.92 -1.01 -4.89
N LEU A 259 -8.81 -0.61 -5.50
CA LEU A 259 -7.85 0.31 -4.94
C LEU A 259 -7.64 1.48 -5.91
N ASP A 260 -7.82 2.71 -5.41
CA ASP A 260 -7.55 3.93 -6.17
C ASP A 260 -6.09 4.37 -5.94
N TYR A 261 -5.77 4.66 -4.68
CA TYR A 261 -4.43 5.04 -4.30
C TYR A 261 -4.07 4.56 -2.89
N ILE A 262 -2.76 4.44 -2.69
CA ILE A 262 -2.12 4.22 -1.40
C ILE A 262 -1.19 5.40 -1.19
N GLY A 263 -1.28 6.03 -0.03
CA GLY A 263 -0.49 7.19 0.34
C GLY A 263 -0.03 7.11 1.79
N LEU A 264 0.95 7.93 2.11
CA LEU A 264 1.49 8.15 3.43
C LEU A 264 1.15 9.58 3.85
N TYR A 265 0.68 9.75 5.07
CA TYR A 265 0.27 11.03 5.62
C TYR A 265 1.05 11.34 6.90
N LEU A 266 1.54 12.58 6.99
CA LEU A 266 2.10 13.13 8.20
C LEU A 266 1.01 13.89 8.96
N ASP A 267 0.65 13.38 10.13
CA ASP A 267 -0.27 14.02 11.04
C ASP A 267 0.54 14.68 12.16
N PRO A 268 0.60 16.02 12.22
CA PRO A 268 1.36 16.73 13.25
C PRO A 268 0.77 16.55 14.66
N ASP A 269 -0.53 16.27 14.76
CA ASP A 269 -1.23 16.13 16.05
C ASP A 269 -1.14 14.71 16.62
N HIS A 270 -0.58 13.77 15.85
CA HIS A 270 -0.48 12.38 16.24
C HIS A 270 0.67 12.12 17.21
N LYS A 271 0.31 11.90 18.47
CA LYS A 271 1.25 11.67 19.58
C LYS A 271 1.45 10.19 19.95
N GLU A 272 0.66 9.30 19.37
CA GLU A 272 0.71 7.87 19.70
C GLU A 272 2.04 7.27 19.23
N GLN A 273 2.78 6.64 20.15
CA GLN A 273 4.04 5.99 19.83
C GLN A 273 3.84 4.54 19.40
N PHE A 274 3.01 3.80 20.13
CA PHE A 274 2.67 2.41 19.85
C PHE A 274 1.38 2.02 20.58
N ALA A 275 0.48 1.31 19.90
CA ALA A 275 -0.85 1.01 20.45
C ALA A 275 -0.88 -0.19 21.41
N TYR A 276 0.13 -1.05 21.37
CA TYR A 276 0.13 -2.31 22.12
C TYR A 276 1.02 -2.26 23.35
N GLU A 277 0.58 -2.92 24.41
CA GLU A 277 1.29 -2.97 25.68
C GLU A 277 2.65 -3.66 25.54
N GLN A 278 3.65 -3.08 26.19
CA GLN A 278 4.95 -3.70 26.40
C GLN A 278 5.03 -4.13 27.86
N TYR A 279 5.01 -5.44 28.11
CA TYR A 279 5.22 -5.95 29.45
C TYR A 279 6.69 -5.86 29.80
N ASP A 280 7.03 -5.03 30.78
CA ASP A 280 8.33 -5.12 31.43
C ASP A 280 8.36 -6.38 32.29
N ARG A 281 9.26 -7.30 31.95
CA ARG A 281 9.45 -8.56 32.68
C ARG A 281 10.33 -8.38 33.92
N SER A 282 10.83 -7.17 34.17
CA SER A 282 11.78 -6.91 35.25
C SER A 282 11.18 -7.05 36.65
N GLY A 283 9.86 -6.96 36.83
CA GLY A 283 9.20 -7.12 38.13
C GLY A 283 9.67 -6.12 39.21
N ILE A 284 10.43 -5.10 38.83
CA ILE A 284 10.90 -4.05 39.74
C ILE A 284 10.00 -2.84 39.50
N VAL A 285 9.08 -2.63 40.43
CA VAL A 285 8.35 -1.37 40.56
C VAL A 285 9.39 -0.31 40.92
N GLN A 286 9.59 0.69 40.05
CA GLN A 286 10.34 1.90 40.38
C GLN A 286 9.51 2.82 41.29
#